data_AF-A0A919NJU7-F1
#
_entry.id   AF-A0A919NJU7-F1
#
_cell.length_a   1.000
_cell.length_b   1.000
_cell.length_c   1.000
_cell.angle_alpha   90.00
_cell.angle_beta   90.00
_cell.angle_gamma   90.00
#
_symmetry.space_group_name_H-M   'P 1'
#
loop_
_entity.id
_entity.type
_entity.pdbx_description
1 polymer ?
#
loop_
_entity_poly.entity_id
_entity_poly.type
_entity_poly.pdbx_seq_one_letter_code
_entity_poly.pdbx_strand_id
1 'polypeptide(L)'
;MNSPREVFLRLVQGVCDGPYEDLAGLYAEQTHVSHPFHPLGPAPLTSRAELHEHFTAPPPEARTLSRKPVDITVHETTDPEVIVAEFAYQGHVVETGEAFTVPCVFVLRIRDGLIVESRDYIDPIASARAWGRLDDLLTALRPAPASQTLDIDRLELEELAEALQDQNGYERRWLIHPVTGELTFWTEDTGIDGNNPIDLDELDPDLILVEPLPSRIWFRDMADFAVRSGQDRLTRALEGKGAFRRFKDELHQRHPDLVSVWNKFRNVRASRHAVDWLLDNALITEDQAQRYRTEHPDPDVP
;
A
#
# COMPACT_ATOMS: atom_id res chain seq x y z
N MET A 1 -35.73 -6.52 -23.99
CA MET A 1 -34.50 -6.37 -23.20
C MET A 1 -34.90 -6.34 -21.75
N ASN A 2 -34.14 -7.03 -20.88
CA ASN A 2 -34.43 -7.02 -19.44
C ASN A 2 -34.12 -5.63 -18.86
N SER A 3 -34.93 -5.18 -17.91
CA SER A 3 -34.67 -3.96 -17.16
C SER A 3 -33.41 -4.09 -16.27
N PRO A 4 -32.73 -2.99 -15.91
CA PRO A 4 -31.59 -3.04 -14.97
C PRO A 4 -31.91 -3.78 -13.67
N ARG A 5 -33.12 -3.58 -13.13
CA ARG A 5 -33.60 -4.29 -11.94
C ARG A 5 -33.67 -5.80 -12.14
N GLU A 6 -34.22 -6.26 -13.26
CA GLU A 6 -34.32 -7.71 -13.56
C GLU A 6 -32.94 -8.34 -13.75
N VAL A 7 -32.00 -7.63 -14.38
CA VAL A 7 -30.61 -8.09 -14.54
C VAL A 7 -29.93 -8.23 -13.17
N PHE A 8 -30.07 -7.23 -12.29
CA PHE A 8 -29.57 -7.29 -10.92
C PHE A 8 -30.16 -8.49 -10.14
N LEU A 9 -31.48 -8.69 -10.18
CA LEU A 9 -32.13 -9.79 -9.46
C LEU A 9 -31.64 -11.16 -9.94
N ARG A 10 -31.43 -11.32 -11.26
CA ARG A 10 -30.84 -12.55 -11.82
C ARG A 10 -29.40 -12.76 -11.33
N LEU A 11 -28.60 -11.70 -11.26
CA LEU A 11 -27.23 -11.76 -10.76
C LEU A 11 -27.19 -12.25 -9.31
N VAL A 12 -27.87 -11.56 -8.39
CA VAL A 12 -27.77 -11.88 -6.96
C VAL A 12 -28.41 -13.21 -6.60
N GLN A 13 -29.43 -13.66 -7.35
CA GLN A 13 -29.98 -15.00 -7.19
C GLN A 13 -29.01 -16.05 -7.73
N GLY A 14 -28.45 -15.85 -8.93
CA GLY A 14 -27.56 -16.81 -9.56
C GLY A 14 -26.24 -16.99 -8.78
N VAL A 15 -25.75 -15.94 -8.13
CA VAL A 15 -24.59 -16.02 -7.21
C VAL A 15 -24.87 -16.96 -6.01
N CYS A 16 -26.12 -17.23 -5.67
CA CYS A 16 -26.48 -18.16 -4.58
C CYS A 16 -26.63 -19.60 -5.05
N ASP A 17 -27.36 -19.82 -6.15
CA ASP A 17 -27.86 -21.14 -6.54
C ASP A 17 -27.14 -21.74 -7.77
N GLY A 18 -26.29 -20.95 -8.44
CA GLY A 18 -25.76 -21.30 -9.75
C GLY A 18 -26.86 -21.42 -10.83
N PRO A 19 -26.54 -21.96 -12.02
CA PRO A 19 -25.22 -22.41 -12.45
C PRO A 19 -24.27 -21.21 -12.65
N TYR A 20 -23.09 -21.29 -12.05
CA TYR A 20 -22.07 -20.24 -12.10
C TYR A 20 -21.53 -20.01 -13.52
N GLU A 21 -21.61 -21.02 -14.40
CA GLU A 21 -21.20 -20.95 -15.80
C GLU A 21 -21.99 -19.88 -16.58
N ASP A 22 -23.27 -19.70 -16.27
CA ASP A 22 -24.17 -18.79 -16.98
C ASP A 22 -24.14 -17.35 -16.44
N LEU A 23 -23.59 -17.12 -15.25
CA LEU A 23 -23.55 -15.81 -14.60
C LEU A 23 -22.73 -14.79 -15.37
N ALA A 24 -21.59 -15.22 -15.93
CA ALA A 24 -20.76 -14.36 -16.76
C ALA A 24 -21.54 -13.83 -17.98
N GLY A 25 -22.55 -14.56 -18.46
CA GLY A 25 -23.43 -14.13 -19.55
C GLY A 25 -24.30 -12.90 -19.24
N LEU A 26 -24.40 -12.50 -17.97
CA LEU A 26 -25.06 -11.24 -17.57
C LEU A 26 -24.20 -10.00 -17.84
N TYR A 27 -22.90 -10.17 -18.09
CA TYR A 27 -21.94 -9.09 -18.29
C TYR A 27 -21.64 -8.90 -19.78
N ALA A 28 -21.28 -7.67 -20.16
CA ALA A 28 -20.76 -7.38 -21.48
C ALA A 28 -19.36 -8.01 -21.68
N GLU A 29 -18.93 -8.14 -22.94
CA GLU A 29 -17.62 -8.71 -23.28
C GLU A 29 -16.48 -7.91 -22.62
N GLN A 30 -16.60 -6.58 -22.73
CA GLN A 30 -15.79 -5.59 -22.04
C GLN A 30 -16.63 -5.06 -20.87
N THR A 31 -16.12 -5.25 -19.66
CA THR A 31 -16.82 -4.87 -18.42
C THR A 31 -15.80 -4.29 -17.44
N HIS A 32 -16.26 -3.80 -16.30
CA HIS A 32 -15.37 -3.36 -15.24
C HIS A 32 -16.02 -3.65 -13.89
N VAL A 33 -15.61 -4.73 -13.25
CA VAL A 33 -16.10 -5.17 -11.94
C VAL A 33 -15.02 -4.93 -10.90
N SER A 34 -15.35 -4.15 -9.88
CA SER A 34 -14.42 -3.79 -8.81
C SER A 34 -15.04 -4.04 -7.44
N HIS A 35 -14.17 -4.28 -6.45
CA HIS A 35 -14.57 -4.55 -5.06
C HIS A 35 -13.96 -3.48 -4.15
N PRO A 36 -14.57 -2.28 -4.03
CA PRO A 36 -13.93 -1.13 -3.39
C PRO A 36 -13.58 -1.32 -1.91
N PHE A 37 -14.29 -2.21 -1.21
CA PHE A 37 -14.03 -2.55 0.20
C PHE A 37 -13.23 -3.84 0.38
N HIS A 38 -12.79 -4.49 -0.70
CA HIS A 38 -11.94 -5.66 -0.53
C HIS A 38 -10.60 -5.22 0.07
N PRO A 39 -10.23 -5.71 1.26
CA PRO A 39 -9.14 -5.16 2.06
C PRO A 39 -7.75 -5.33 1.41
N LEU A 40 -7.59 -6.30 0.51
CA LEU A 40 -6.36 -6.52 -0.25
C LEU A 40 -6.33 -5.81 -1.62
N GLY A 41 -7.36 -5.01 -1.95
CA GLY A 41 -7.39 -4.20 -3.18
C GLY A 41 -7.08 -4.95 -4.49
N PRO A 42 -7.78 -6.07 -4.81
CA PRO A 42 -7.55 -6.81 -6.04
C PRO A 42 -7.83 -5.93 -7.26
N ALA A 43 -7.12 -6.20 -8.36
CA ALA A 43 -7.36 -5.54 -9.63
C ALA A 43 -8.83 -5.77 -10.08
N PRO A 44 -9.45 -4.80 -10.76
CA PRO A 44 -10.77 -4.98 -11.34
C PRO A 44 -10.78 -6.11 -12.38
N LEU A 45 -11.90 -6.82 -12.50
CA LEU A 45 -12.15 -7.77 -13.59
C LEU A 45 -12.70 -6.99 -14.78
N THR A 46 -12.02 -7.10 -15.92
CA THR A 46 -12.22 -6.25 -17.10
C THR A 46 -12.89 -6.97 -18.29
N SER A 47 -13.07 -8.28 -18.19
CA SER A 47 -13.71 -9.07 -19.26
C SER A 47 -14.70 -10.10 -18.75
N ARG A 48 -15.60 -10.53 -19.64
CA ARG A 48 -16.49 -11.67 -19.36
C ARG A 48 -15.71 -12.95 -19.06
N ALA A 49 -14.58 -13.16 -19.74
CA ALA A 49 -13.74 -14.34 -19.53
C ALA A 49 -13.17 -14.38 -18.11
N GLU A 50 -12.59 -13.27 -17.63
CA GLU A 50 -12.10 -13.14 -16.25
C GLU A 50 -13.22 -13.35 -15.22
N LEU A 51 -14.43 -12.86 -15.49
CA LEU A 51 -15.59 -13.11 -14.63
C LEU A 51 -16.02 -14.57 -14.61
N HIS A 52 -16.00 -15.24 -15.76
CA HIS A 52 -16.31 -16.66 -15.83
C HIS A 52 -15.32 -17.47 -14.99
N GLU A 53 -14.02 -17.20 -15.14
CA GLU A 53 -12.97 -17.80 -14.30
C GLU A 53 -13.19 -17.50 -12.81
N HIS A 54 -13.52 -16.25 -12.47
CA HIS A 54 -13.81 -15.85 -11.09
C HIS A 54 -15.01 -16.60 -10.48
N PHE A 55 -16.12 -16.75 -11.22
CA PHE A 55 -17.32 -17.44 -10.73
C PHE A 55 -17.17 -18.96 -10.64
N THR A 56 -16.32 -19.54 -11.48
CA THR A 56 -16.11 -21.00 -11.59
C THR A 56 -14.89 -21.48 -10.81
N ALA A 57 -14.07 -20.56 -10.32
CA ALA A 57 -12.90 -20.87 -9.50
C ALA A 57 -13.33 -21.73 -8.30
N PRO A 58 -12.68 -22.89 -8.08
CA PRO A 58 -12.98 -23.70 -6.92
C PRO A 58 -12.66 -22.91 -5.64
N PRO A 59 -13.50 -23.00 -4.60
CA PRO A 59 -13.17 -22.36 -3.34
C PRO A 59 -11.88 -22.97 -2.77
N PRO A 60 -11.00 -22.16 -2.15
CA PRO A 60 -9.74 -22.64 -1.59
C PRO A 60 -9.96 -23.65 -0.45
N GLU A 61 -11.12 -23.59 0.22
CA GLU A 61 -11.55 -24.53 1.24
C GLU A 61 -12.88 -25.16 0.85
N ALA A 62 -13.06 -26.45 1.14
CA ALA A 62 -14.32 -27.15 0.97
C ALA A 62 -15.33 -26.69 2.04
N ARG A 63 -15.97 -25.55 1.80
CA ARG A 63 -17.01 -24.96 2.64
C ARG A 63 -18.20 -24.56 1.79
N THR A 64 -19.38 -25.02 2.17
CA THR A 64 -20.60 -24.82 1.37
C THR A 64 -21.53 -23.84 2.07
N LEU A 65 -21.90 -22.76 1.38
CA LEU A 65 -22.80 -21.75 1.92
C LEU A 65 -24.18 -21.87 1.28
N SER A 66 -25.20 -22.20 2.07
CA SER A 66 -26.60 -22.10 1.65
C SER A 66 -27.11 -20.70 1.99
N ARG A 67 -27.39 -19.88 0.97
CA ARG A 67 -27.72 -18.46 1.13
C ARG A 67 -28.75 -17.99 0.11
N LYS A 68 -29.36 -16.85 0.40
CA LYS A 68 -30.25 -16.14 -0.52
C LYS A 68 -30.10 -14.62 -0.32
N PRO A 69 -30.39 -13.81 -1.34
CA PRO A 69 -30.47 -12.37 -1.14
C PRO A 69 -31.75 -12.02 -0.35
N VAL A 70 -31.63 -11.11 0.62
CA VAL A 70 -32.72 -10.59 1.46
C VAL A 70 -32.64 -9.06 1.54
N ASP A 71 -33.73 -8.44 2.02
CA ASP A 71 -33.81 -7.00 2.29
C ASP A 71 -33.44 -6.10 1.09
N ILE A 72 -33.77 -6.58 -0.12
CA ILE A 72 -33.42 -5.91 -1.38
C ILE A 72 -34.18 -4.59 -1.53
N THR A 73 -33.43 -3.50 -1.60
CA THR A 73 -33.89 -2.17 -2.01
C THR A 73 -33.10 -1.73 -3.23
N VAL A 74 -33.79 -1.41 -4.33
CA VAL A 74 -33.16 -0.92 -5.56
C VAL A 74 -33.60 0.50 -5.81
N HIS A 75 -32.64 1.40 -5.92
CA HIS A 75 -32.80 2.81 -6.22
C HIS A 75 -32.48 3.06 -7.69
N GLU A 76 -33.45 3.60 -8.42
CA GLU A 76 -33.23 4.13 -9.76
C GLU A 76 -32.49 5.46 -9.67
N THR A 77 -31.60 5.72 -10.62
CA THR A 77 -30.88 7.00 -10.69
C THR A 77 -31.41 7.86 -11.84
N THR A 78 -30.90 9.08 -11.97
CA THR A 78 -31.21 9.94 -13.12
C THR A 78 -30.63 9.42 -14.44
N ASP A 79 -29.62 8.54 -14.38
CA ASP A 79 -29.12 7.79 -15.53
C ASP A 79 -29.88 6.45 -15.59
N PRO A 80 -30.71 6.19 -16.62
CA PRO A 80 -31.51 4.97 -16.68
C PRO A 80 -30.68 3.69 -16.84
N GLU A 81 -29.39 3.79 -17.19
CA GLU A 81 -28.48 2.64 -17.20
C GLU A 81 -27.95 2.31 -15.79
N VAL A 82 -28.08 3.20 -14.81
CA VAL A 82 -27.44 3.05 -13.49
C VAL A 82 -28.46 2.84 -12.39
N ILE A 83 -28.20 1.83 -11.56
CA ILE A 83 -28.95 1.54 -10.33
C ILE A 83 -28.01 1.43 -9.13
N VAL A 84 -28.56 1.70 -7.95
CA VAL A 84 -27.93 1.40 -6.65
C VAL A 84 -28.79 0.39 -5.93
N ALA A 85 -28.25 -0.76 -5.56
CA ALA A 85 -28.99 -1.80 -4.87
C ALA A 85 -28.38 -2.08 -3.49
N GLU A 86 -29.16 -1.93 -2.44
CA GLU A 86 -28.83 -2.29 -1.06
C GLU A 86 -29.52 -3.62 -0.73
N PHE A 87 -28.78 -4.59 -0.19
CA PHE A 87 -29.30 -5.91 0.16
C PHE A 87 -28.35 -6.65 1.11
N ALA A 88 -28.71 -7.86 1.52
CA ALA A 88 -27.77 -8.75 2.20
C ALA A 88 -27.87 -10.18 1.67
N TYR A 89 -26.78 -10.94 1.71
CA TYR A 89 -26.84 -12.40 1.62
C TYR A 89 -27.04 -12.99 3.01
N GLN A 90 -28.15 -13.67 3.23
CA GLN A 90 -28.45 -14.35 4.50
C GLN A 90 -28.52 -15.85 4.28
N GLY A 91 -27.92 -16.61 5.21
CA GLY A 91 -27.76 -18.04 5.04
C GLY A 91 -27.17 -18.75 6.24
N HIS A 92 -26.73 -19.98 6.00
CA HIS A 92 -25.97 -20.78 6.94
C HIS A 92 -24.88 -21.59 6.22
N VAL A 93 -23.84 -21.94 6.97
CA VAL A 93 -22.80 -22.88 6.54
C VAL A 93 -23.39 -24.29 6.61
N VAL A 94 -23.38 -25.04 5.51
CA VAL A 94 -24.06 -26.35 5.44
C VAL A 94 -23.42 -27.34 6.41
N GLU A 95 -22.09 -27.31 6.54
CA GLU A 95 -21.33 -28.26 7.36
C GLU A 95 -21.52 -28.03 8.86
N THR A 96 -21.64 -26.78 9.32
CA THR A 96 -21.69 -26.43 10.75
C THR A 96 -23.06 -25.97 11.24
N GLY A 97 -23.95 -25.58 10.33
CA GLY A 97 -25.23 -24.94 10.66
C GLY A 97 -25.11 -23.50 11.15
N GLU A 98 -23.91 -22.91 11.18
CA GLU A 98 -23.69 -21.54 11.63
C GLU A 98 -24.39 -20.54 10.70
N ALA A 99 -25.26 -19.71 11.26
CA ALA A 99 -25.97 -18.68 10.51
C ALA A 99 -25.06 -17.46 10.25
N PHE A 100 -25.24 -16.84 9.10
CA PHE A 100 -24.51 -15.62 8.73
C PHE A 100 -25.39 -14.63 7.98
N THR A 101 -24.96 -13.37 7.94
CA THR A 101 -25.53 -12.32 7.09
C THR A 101 -24.40 -11.44 6.59
N VAL A 102 -24.34 -11.18 5.28
CA VAL A 102 -23.32 -10.35 4.62
C VAL A 102 -24.03 -9.18 3.93
N PRO A 103 -23.97 -7.97 4.51
CA PRO A 103 -24.51 -6.75 3.89
C PRO A 103 -23.74 -6.35 2.63
N CYS A 104 -24.48 -5.86 1.64
CA CYS A 104 -23.97 -5.48 0.32
C CYS A 104 -24.63 -4.19 -0.19
N VAL A 105 -23.85 -3.38 -0.91
CA VAL A 105 -24.35 -2.32 -1.80
C VAL A 105 -23.71 -2.48 -3.16
N PHE A 106 -24.50 -2.68 -4.21
CA PHE A 106 -24.01 -2.79 -5.58
C PHE A 106 -24.40 -1.54 -6.37
N VAL A 107 -23.43 -0.93 -7.05
CA VAL A 107 -23.68 0.13 -8.03
C VAL A 107 -23.40 -0.42 -9.41
N LEU A 108 -24.46 -0.59 -10.21
CA LEU A 108 -24.40 -1.27 -11.49
C LEU A 108 -24.72 -0.30 -12.63
N ARG A 109 -23.93 -0.36 -13.70
CA ARG A 109 -24.30 0.19 -15.01
C ARG A 109 -24.67 -0.95 -15.94
N ILE A 110 -25.89 -0.90 -16.49
CA ILE A 110 -26.47 -1.92 -17.33
C ILE A 110 -26.94 -1.29 -18.64
N ARG A 111 -26.38 -1.77 -19.76
CA ARG A 111 -26.69 -1.32 -21.11
C ARG A 111 -27.12 -2.51 -21.96
N ASP A 112 -28.21 -2.35 -22.69
CA ASP A 112 -28.78 -3.40 -23.55
C ASP A 112 -29.05 -4.74 -22.81
N GLY A 113 -29.33 -4.66 -21.51
CA GLY A 113 -29.57 -5.82 -20.65
C GLY A 113 -28.30 -6.55 -20.18
N LEU A 114 -27.12 -5.97 -20.38
CA LEU A 114 -25.82 -6.49 -19.93
C LEU A 114 -25.15 -5.53 -18.95
N ILE A 115 -24.50 -6.06 -17.92
CA ILE A 115 -23.70 -5.28 -16.98
C ILE A 115 -22.39 -4.87 -17.66
N VAL A 116 -22.12 -3.57 -17.72
CA VAL A 116 -20.87 -3.00 -18.27
C VAL A 116 -19.95 -2.46 -17.18
N GLU A 117 -20.49 -2.15 -16.00
CA GLU A 117 -19.72 -1.72 -14.82
C GLU A 117 -20.42 -2.22 -13.55
N SER A 118 -19.63 -2.70 -12.59
CA SER A 118 -20.09 -3.15 -11.28
C SER A 118 -19.13 -2.66 -10.21
N ARG A 119 -19.64 -1.98 -9.19
CA ARG A 119 -18.92 -1.66 -7.96
C ARG A 119 -19.61 -2.36 -6.80
N ASP A 120 -18.93 -3.37 -6.29
CA ASP A 120 -19.51 -4.34 -5.36
C ASP A 120 -18.96 -4.04 -3.96
N TYR A 121 -19.73 -3.28 -3.18
CA TYR A 121 -19.40 -2.97 -1.79
C TYR A 121 -19.96 -4.07 -0.90
N ILE A 122 -19.11 -5.00 -0.50
CA ILE A 122 -19.46 -6.16 0.33
C ILE A 122 -18.77 -5.97 1.69
N ASP A 123 -19.46 -6.29 2.80
CA ASP A 123 -18.80 -6.36 4.12
C ASP A 123 -17.69 -7.43 4.09
N PRO A 124 -16.41 -7.04 4.13
CA PRO A 124 -15.31 -7.98 3.95
C PRO A 124 -15.14 -8.90 5.15
N ILE A 125 -15.49 -8.46 6.36
CA ILE A 125 -15.33 -9.24 7.59
C ILE A 125 -16.45 -10.27 7.70
N ALA A 126 -17.70 -9.87 7.43
CA ALA A 126 -18.83 -10.79 7.42
C ALA A 126 -18.67 -11.86 6.33
N SER A 127 -18.22 -11.46 5.14
CA SER A 127 -17.92 -12.39 4.05
C SER A 127 -16.80 -13.38 4.43
N ALA A 128 -15.69 -12.90 4.98
CA ALA A 128 -14.58 -13.75 5.42
C ALA A 128 -15.02 -14.74 6.51
N ARG A 129 -15.84 -14.32 7.48
CA ARG A 129 -16.42 -15.23 8.50
C ARG A 129 -17.29 -16.31 7.87
N ALA A 130 -18.21 -15.92 6.97
CA ALA A 130 -19.10 -16.86 6.31
C ALA A 130 -18.30 -17.93 5.56
N TRP A 131 -17.24 -17.54 4.85
CA TRP A 131 -16.34 -18.42 4.12
C TRP A 131 -15.27 -19.11 4.98
N GLY A 132 -15.19 -18.87 6.29
CA GLY A 132 -14.18 -19.49 7.15
C GLY A 132 -12.77 -18.89 7.03
N ARG A 133 -12.63 -17.81 6.27
CA ARG A 133 -11.35 -17.18 5.90
C ARG A 133 -11.01 -15.96 6.74
N LEU A 134 -11.61 -15.82 7.93
CA LEU A 134 -11.32 -14.67 8.79
C LEU A 134 -9.85 -14.68 9.22
N ASP A 135 -9.29 -15.83 9.56
CA ASP A 135 -7.89 -15.94 9.99
C ASP A 135 -6.92 -15.71 8.83
N ASP A 136 -7.21 -16.22 7.64
CA ASP A 136 -6.45 -15.88 6.41
C ASP A 136 -6.44 -14.38 6.18
N LEU A 137 -7.62 -13.75 6.27
CA LEU A 137 -7.76 -12.32 6.04
C LEU A 137 -6.99 -11.52 7.08
N LEU A 138 -7.12 -11.88 8.36
CA LEU A 138 -6.34 -11.25 9.43
C LEU A 138 -4.85 -11.45 9.24
N THR A 139 -4.42 -12.60 8.72
CA THR A 139 -3.01 -12.88 8.42
C THR A 139 -2.50 -12.05 7.25
N ALA A 140 -3.27 -11.92 6.17
CA ALA A 140 -2.91 -11.10 5.01
C ALA A 140 -2.96 -9.59 5.31
N LEU A 141 -3.80 -9.17 6.27
CA LEU A 141 -3.87 -7.79 6.75
C LEU A 141 -2.83 -7.47 7.81
N ARG A 142 -2.22 -8.48 8.43
CA ARG A 142 -1.07 -8.23 9.30
C ARG A 142 0.05 -7.69 8.41
N PRO A 143 0.71 -6.59 8.82
CA PRO A 143 2.04 -6.33 8.30
C PRO A 143 2.88 -7.60 8.49
N ALA A 144 3.85 -7.84 7.60
CA ALA A 144 4.81 -8.94 7.74
C ALA A 144 5.25 -9.10 9.22
N PRO A 145 5.37 -10.33 9.73
CA PRO A 145 5.39 -10.59 11.17
C PRO A 145 6.46 -9.75 11.88
N ALA A 146 6.01 -8.95 12.85
CA ALA A 146 6.81 -8.23 13.84
C ALA A 146 7.55 -9.17 14.83
N SER A 147 8.07 -10.31 14.35
CA SER A 147 8.76 -11.31 15.17
C SER A 147 10.29 -11.20 15.10
N GLN A 148 10.82 -10.19 14.41
CA GLN A 148 12.19 -9.71 14.55
C GLN A 148 12.20 -8.22 14.27
N THR A 149 11.71 -7.42 15.22
CA THR A 149 12.01 -5.99 15.22
C THR A 149 13.52 -5.83 15.35
N LEU A 150 14.13 -5.10 14.43
CA LEU A 150 15.55 -4.81 14.46
C LEU A 150 15.89 -4.09 15.75
N ASP A 151 17.04 -4.44 16.32
CA ASP A 151 17.59 -3.68 17.44
C ASP A 151 18.21 -2.40 16.89
N ILE A 152 17.53 -1.26 17.08
CA ILE A 152 17.98 0.05 16.59
C ILE A 152 19.41 0.40 16.99
N ASP A 153 19.87 -0.10 18.14
CA ASP A 153 21.22 0.17 18.66
C ASP A 153 22.32 -0.59 17.89
N ARG A 154 21.93 -1.56 17.05
CA ARG A 154 22.82 -2.38 16.21
C ARG A 154 22.81 -1.96 14.74
N LEU A 155 21.99 -0.98 14.37
CA LEU A 155 21.84 -0.54 12.98
C LEU A 155 22.82 0.58 12.64
N GLU A 156 23.38 0.51 11.42
CA GLU A 156 24.16 1.58 10.83
C GLU A 156 23.24 2.67 10.27
N LEU A 157 22.64 3.47 11.16
CA LEU A 157 21.64 4.49 10.79
C LEU A 157 22.20 5.59 9.88
N GLU A 158 23.51 5.86 9.93
CA GLU A 158 24.16 6.80 9.02
C GLU A 158 24.18 6.25 7.59
N GLU A 159 24.51 4.97 7.41
CA GLU A 159 24.49 4.30 6.10
C GLU A 159 23.07 4.23 5.54
N LEU A 160 22.08 3.90 6.38
CA LEU A 160 20.68 3.93 5.96
C LEU A 160 20.24 5.34 5.53
N ALA A 161 20.70 6.37 6.24
CA ALA A 161 20.40 7.75 5.89
C ALA A 161 21.07 8.20 4.58
N GLU A 162 22.25 7.66 4.26
CA GLU A 162 22.91 7.85 2.96
C GLU A 162 22.11 7.18 1.83
N ALA A 163 21.66 5.93 2.04
CA ALA A 163 20.79 5.22 1.11
C ALA A 163 19.50 6.02 0.82
N LEU A 164 18.84 6.53 1.87
CA LEU A 164 17.63 7.36 1.75
C LEU A 164 17.86 8.72 1.05
N GLN A 165 19.10 9.19 0.97
CA GLN A 165 19.47 10.41 0.25
C GLN A 165 19.80 10.16 -1.22
N ASP A 166 20.11 8.92 -1.61
CA ASP A 166 20.59 8.61 -2.94
C ASP A 166 19.48 8.70 -4.00
N GLN A 167 19.39 9.85 -4.66
CA GLN A 167 18.36 10.10 -5.68
C GLN A 167 18.70 9.49 -7.05
N ASN A 168 19.81 8.76 -7.19
CA ASN A 168 20.25 8.20 -8.47
C ASN A 168 19.55 6.87 -8.73
N GLY A 169 18.25 6.90 -9.04
CA GLY A 169 17.44 5.69 -9.13
C GLY A 169 17.08 5.31 -10.56
N TYR A 170 17.77 4.33 -11.14
CA TYR A 170 17.25 3.30 -12.08
C TYR A 170 18.20 2.10 -12.15
N GLU A 171 19.51 2.35 -12.22
CA GLU A 171 20.56 1.31 -12.40
C GLU A 171 21.11 0.74 -11.07
N ARG A 172 20.76 1.37 -9.94
CA ARG A 172 21.31 1.07 -8.61
C ARG A 172 20.23 1.22 -7.54
N ARG A 173 20.20 0.30 -6.59
CA ARG A 173 19.19 0.25 -5.52
C ARG A 173 19.82 -0.18 -4.20
N TRP A 174 19.34 0.42 -3.12
CA TRP A 174 19.66 0.02 -1.75
C TRP A 174 18.57 -0.91 -1.22
N LEU A 175 18.98 -2.00 -0.60
CA LEU A 175 18.10 -3.01 0.00
C LEU A 175 18.48 -3.17 1.47
N ILE A 176 17.51 -3.49 2.32
CA ILE A 176 17.75 -3.84 3.73
C ILE A 176 17.16 -5.21 4.03
N HIS A 177 17.93 -6.05 4.73
CA HIS A 177 17.44 -7.33 5.20
C HIS A 177 16.63 -7.12 6.49
N PRO A 178 15.33 -7.48 6.53
CA PRO A 178 14.42 -7.11 7.63
C PRO A 178 14.77 -7.75 8.97
N VAL A 179 15.50 -8.88 8.96
CA VAL A 179 15.95 -9.58 10.18
C VAL A 179 17.32 -9.11 10.71
N THR A 180 18.31 -8.92 9.84
CA THR A 180 19.67 -8.58 10.27
C THR A 180 19.90 -7.07 10.34
N GLY A 181 19.11 -6.30 9.58
CA GLY A 181 19.31 -4.87 9.38
C GLY A 181 20.47 -4.54 8.44
N GLU A 182 21.05 -5.56 7.80
CA GLU A 182 22.14 -5.41 6.85
C GLU A 182 21.66 -4.66 5.61
N LEU A 183 22.38 -3.58 5.26
CA LEU A 183 22.19 -2.86 4.02
C LEU A 183 23.01 -3.49 2.92
N THR A 184 22.42 -3.62 1.74
CA THR A 184 23.11 -4.13 0.57
C THR A 184 22.83 -3.27 -0.63
N PHE A 185 23.84 -3.14 -1.47
CA PHE A 185 23.81 -2.32 -2.67
C PHE A 185 23.70 -3.21 -3.89
N TRP A 186 22.59 -3.11 -4.61
CA TRP A 186 22.36 -3.81 -5.86
C TRP A 186 22.61 -2.89 -7.05
N THR A 187 23.22 -3.43 -8.11
CA THR A 187 23.30 -2.77 -9.41
C THR A 187 22.87 -3.70 -10.54
N GLU A 188 22.37 -3.14 -11.64
CA GLU A 188 21.96 -3.92 -12.82
C GLU A 188 23.14 -4.73 -13.41
N ASP A 189 24.33 -4.13 -13.48
CA ASP A 189 25.50 -4.74 -14.13
C ASP A 189 26.16 -5.84 -13.29
N THR A 190 26.02 -5.80 -11.96
CA THR A 190 26.78 -6.68 -11.06
C THR A 190 25.92 -7.39 -10.02
N GLY A 191 24.62 -7.19 -10.01
CA GLY A 191 23.70 -7.72 -9.01
C GLY A 191 24.02 -7.23 -7.59
N ILE A 192 23.58 -8.03 -6.61
CA ILE A 192 23.73 -7.75 -5.17
C ILE A 192 25.11 -8.16 -4.61
N ASP A 193 25.79 -9.12 -5.25
CA ASP A 193 27.09 -9.64 -4.81
C ASP A 193 28.29 -8.93 -5.47
N GLY A 194 28.02 -7.94 -6.33
CA GLY A 194 29.03 -7.16 -7.03
C GLY A 194 29.72 -7.89 -8.17
N ASN A 195 29.30 -9.11 -8.53
CA ASN A 195 29.96 -9.92 -9.56
C ASN A 195 28.99 -10.64 -10.51
N ASN A 196 27.78 -10.96 -10.06
CA ASN A 196 26.81 -11.76 -10.79
C ASN A 196 25.51 -10.94 -11.01
N PRO A 197 25.22 -10.56 -12.26
CA PRO A 197 23.95 -9.91 -12.59
C PRO A 197 22.77 -10.82 -12.21
N ILE A 198 21.83 -10.27 -11.45
CA ILE A 198 20.56 -10.91 -11.08
C ILE A 198 19.47 -9.84 -11.09
N ASP A 199 18.33 -10.16 -11.68
CA ASP A 199 17.19 -9.24 -11.75
C ASP A 199 16.62 -9.01 -10.34
N LEU A 200 16.12 -7.79 -10.08
CA LEU A 200 15.54 -7.44 -8.77
C LEU A 200 14.39 -8.37 -8.36
N ASP A 201 13.60 -8.85 -9.33
CA ASP A 201 12.46 -9.75 -9.10
C ASP A 201 12.89 -11.20 -8.77
N GLU A 202 14.17 -11.54 -8.98
CA GLU A 202 14.77 -12.84 -8.64
C GLU A 202 15.52 -12.81 -7.30
N LEU A 203 15.63 -11.66 -6.65
CA LEU A 203 16.22 -11.54 -5.32
C LEU A 203 15.35 -12.21 -4.25
N ASP A 204 15.94 -12.39 -3.06
CA ASP A 204 15.20 -12.86 -1.89
C ASP A 204 13.96 -11.96 -1.66
N PRO A 205 12.74 -12.53 -1.70
CA PRO A 205 11.51 -11.76 -1.59
C PRO A 205 11.35 -11.07 -0.22
N ASP A 206 12.12 -11.46 0.79
CA ASP A 206 12.11 -10.83 2.10
C ASP A 206 12.95 -9.54 2.14
N LEU A 207 13.81 -9.26 1.15
CA LEU A 207 14.58 -8.02 1.11
C LEU A 207 13.65 -6.82 0.84
N ILE A 208 13.83 -5.77 1.65
CA ILE A 208 13.04 -4.55 1.52
C ILE A 208 13.85 -3.51 0.76
N LEU A 209 13.24 -2.93 -0.26
CA LEU A 209 13.84 -1.83 -0.99
C LEU A 209 13.81 -0.52 -0.19
N VAL A 210 14.97 0.11 -0.06
CA VAL A 210 15.13 1.43 0.57
C VAL A 210 14.85 2.51 -0.47
N GLU A 211 13.57 2.89 -0.60
CA GLU A 211 13.16 3.96 -1.50
C GLU A 211 13.67 5.33 -1.02
N PRO A 212 14.36 6.12 -1.88
CA PRO A 212 14.90 7.42 -1.49
C PRO A 212 13.81 8.37 -0.99
N LEU A 213 14.09 9.07 0.11
CA LEU A 213 13.16 10.08 0.62
C LEU A 213 13.05 11.24 -0.38
N PRO A 214 11.85 11.82 -0.55
CA PRO A 214 11.66 12.97 -1.42
C PRO A 214 12.62 14.12 -1.05
N SER A 215 13.31 14.70 -2.05
CA SER A 215 14.28 15.78 -1.86
C SER A 215 13.79 16.97 -1.01
N ARG A 216 12.47 17.21 -0.95
CA ARG A 216 11.85 18.22 -0.08
C ARG A 216 12.10 18.00 1.43
N ILE A 217 12.33 16.76 1.86
CA ILE A 217 12.63 16.42 3.26
C ILE A 217 14.02 16.97 3.60
N TRP A 218 15.03 16.63 2.80
CA TRP A 218 16.40 17.13 2.93
C TRP A 218 16.51 18.65 2.75
N PHE A 219 15.72 19.22 1.84
CA PHE A 219 15.64 20.68 1.66
C PHE A 219 15.10 21.39 2.91
N ARG A 220 14.11 20.79 3.61
CA ARG A 220 13.54 21.36 4.82
C ARG A 220 14.59 21.49 5.92
N ASP A 221 15.48 20.51 6.06
CA ASP A 221 16.56 20.58 7.05
C ASP A 221 17.56 21.69 6.72
N MET A 222 17.90 21.87 5.45
CA MET A 222 18.74 22.98 5.00
C MET A 222 18.09 24.33 5.28
N ALA A 223 16.79 24.46 4.99
CA ALA A 223 16.03 25.68 5.23
C ALA A 223 15.93 26.01 6.71
N ASP A 224 15.67 25.00 7.54
CA ASP A 224 15.58 25.18 8.99
C ASP A 224 16.93 25.59 9.59
N PHE A 225 18.03 24.95 9.19
CA PHE A 225 19.37 25.38 9.59
C PHE A 225 19.68 26.81 9.15
N ALA A 226 19.37 27.16 7.90
CA ALA A 226 19.59 28.50 7.37
C ALA A 226 18.87 29.58 8.18
N VAL A 227 17.63 29.30 8.59
CA VAL A 227 16.84 30.21 9.45
C VAL A 227 17.41 30.28 10.86
N ARG A 228 17.69 29.12 11.48
CA ARG A 228 18.14 29.05 12.88
C ARG A 228 19.55 29.60 13.10
N SER A 229 20.43 29.53 12.10
CA SER A 229 21.78 30.13 12.15
C SER A 229 21.81 31.66 12.15
N GLY A 230 20.66 32.30 11.87
CA GLY A 230 20.57 33.76 11.73
C GLY A 230 21.34 34.33 10.52
N GLN A 231 21.84 33.48 9.61
CA GLN A 231 22.58 33.93 8.43
C GLN A 231 21.64 34.14 7.24
N ASP A 232 21.20 35.38 7.02
CA ASP A 232 20.33 35.76 5.89
C ASP A 232 20.84 35.27 4.53
N ARG A 233 22.16 35.18 4.36
CA ARG A 233 22.78 34.73 3.12
C ARG A 233 22.55 33.24 2.85
N LEU A 234 22.58 32.40 3.89
CA LEU A 234 22.25 30.98 3.77
C LEU A 234 20.78 30.81 3.36
N THR A 235 19.88 31.62 3.92
CA THR A 235 18.46 31.60 3.56
C THR A 235 18.26 32.01 2.10
N ARG A 236 18.89 33.11 1.66
CA ARG A 236 18.85 33.55 0.25
C ARG A 236 19.46 32.53 -0.71
N ALA A 237 20.50 31.80 -0.30
CA ALA A 237 21.14 30.79 -1.15
C ALA A 237 20.16 29.66 -1.54
N LEU A 238 19.12 29.42 -0.74
CA LEU A 238 18.09 28.41 -1.00
C LEU A 238 17.02 28.86 -2.00
N GLU A 239 16.99 30.12 -2.41
CA GLU A 239 15.99 30.63 -3.36
C GLU A 239 16.32 30.23 -4.81
N GLY A 240 15.42 29.52 -5.47
CA GLY A 240 15.52 29.18 -6.90
C GLY A 240 16.36 27.92 -7.23
N LYS A 241 16.59 27.66 -8.53
CA LYS A 241 17.17 26.39 -9.03
C LYS A 241 18.58 26.11 -8.52
N GLY A 242 18.85 24.92 -7.97
CA GLY A 242 20.19 24.55 -7.48
C GLY A 242 20.49 25.00 -6.04
N ALA A 243 19.43 25.15 -5.23
CA ALA A 243 19.49 25.53 -3.83
C ALA A 243 20.50 24.72 -3.01
N PHE A 244 20.52 23.39 -3.18
CA PHE A 244 21.44 22.49 -2.49
C PHE A 244 22.91 22.86 -2.71
N ARG A 245 23.30 23.06 -3.98
CA ARG A 245 24.67 23.44 -4.35
C ARG A 245 25.03 24.82 -3.81
N ARG A 246 24.15 25.81 -4.00
CA ARG A 246 24.41 27.18 -3.57
C ARG A 246 24.52 27.33 -2.06
N PHE A 247 23.66 26.67 -1.30
CA PHE A 247 23.76 26.66 0.15
C PHE A 247 25.10 26.06 0.59
N LYS A 248 25.51 24.92 0.01
CA LYS A 248 26.80 24.31 0.32
C LYS A 248 27.96 25.26 -0.05
N ASP A 249 27.91 25.88 -1.22
CA ASP A 249 28.94 26.84 -1.65
C ASP A 249 29.02 28.05 -0.69
N GLU A 250 27.89 28.65 -0.32
CA GLU A 250 27.83 29.79 0.61
C GLU A 250 28.33 29.40 2.00
N LEU A 251 27.92 28.24 2.52
CA LEU A 251 28.36 27.71 3.81
C LEU A 251 29.89 27.54 3.84
N HIS A 252 30.47 26.87 2.85
CA HIS A 252 31.91 26.60 2.85
C HIS A 252 32.75 27.85 2.58
N GLN A 253 32.28 28.77 1.73
CA GLN A 253 33.06 29.93 1.33
C GLN A 253 32.91 31.12 2.29
N ARG A 254 31.75 31.29 2.91
CA ARG A 254 31.40 32.49 3.68
C ARG A 254 31.17 32.23 5.17
N HIS A 255 30.85 30.99 5.54
CA HIS A 255 30.56 30.59 6.92
C HIS A 255 31.30 29.31 7.34
N PRO A 256 32.64 29.24 7.18
CA PRO A 256 33.41 28.03 7.48
C PRO A 256 33.30 27.59 8.96
N ASP A 257 33.03 28.53 9.86
CA ASP A 257 32.75 28.29 11.28
C ASP A 257 31.45 27.50 11.51
N LEU A 258 30.48 27.60 10.59
CA LEU A 258 29.22 26.86 10.65
C LEU A 258 29.26 25.50 9.97
N VAL A 259 30.34 25.15 9.25
CA VAL A 259 30.43 23.87 8.51
C VAL A 259 30.32 22.66 9.44
N SER A 260 31.06 22.67 10.56
CA SER A 260 31.02 21.57 11.53
C SER A 260 29.66 21.48 12.24
N VAL A 261 29.05 22.64 12.53
CA VAL A 261 27.71 22.74 13.11
C VAL A 261 26.66 22.18 12.14
N TRP A 262 26.72 22.57 10.87
CA TRP A 262 25.85 22.05 9.81
C TRP A 262 25.99 20.54 9.66
N ASN A 263 27.22 20.01 9.63
CA ASN A 263 27.43 18.57 9.50
C ASN A 263 26.83 17.80 10.68
N LYS A 264 27.06 18.27 11.92
CA LYS A 264 26.44 17.68 13.10
C LYS A 264 24.91 17.75 13.05
N PHE A 265 24.38 18.91 12.65
CA PHE A 265 22.94 19.14 12.50
C PHE A 265 22.32 18.18 11.47
N ARG A 266 22.91 18.13 10.28
CA ARG A 266 22.49 17.26 9.18
C ARG A 266 22.54 15.80 9.59
N ASN A 267 23.63 15.33 10.22
CA ASN A 267 23.79 13.92 10.56
C ASN A 267 22.72 13.46 11.55
N VAL A 268 22.47 14.19 12.64
CA VAL A 268 21.44 13.82 13.61
C VAL A 268 20.06 13.77 12.96
N ARG A 269 19.71 14.75 12.13
CA ARG A 269 18.41 14.72 11.43
C ARG A 269 18.33 13.61 10.39
N ALA A 270 19.41 13.32 9.68
CA ALA A 270 19.47 12.25 8.71
C ALA A 270 19.24 10.88 9.37
N SER A 271 19.89 10.61 10.51
CA SER A 271 19.63 9.40 11.27
C SER A 271 18.19 9.36 11.83
N ARG A 272 17.61 10.49 12.24
CA ARG A 272 16.20 10.53 12.66
C ARG A 272 15.24 10.23 11.52
N HIS A 273 15.50 10.70 10.30
CA HIS A 273 14.72 10.32 9.12
C HIS A 273 14.85 8.83 8.82
N ALA A 274 16.03 8.24 9.03
CA ALA A 274 16.23 6.80 8.91
C ALA A 274 15.42 6.01 9.95
N VAL A 275 15.34 6.49 11.19
CA VAL A 275 14.48 5.91 12.25
C VAL A 275 13.00 6.01 11.88
N ASP A 276 12.56 7.17 11.38
CA ASP A 276 11.18 7.35 10.93
C ASP A 276 10.84 6.39 9.77
N TRP A 277 11.77 6.21 8.83
CA TRP A 277 11.62 5.24 7.73
C TRP A 277 11.54 3.80 8.24
N LEU A 278 12.40 3.39 9.18
CA LEU A 278 12.37 2.05 9.78
C LEU A 278 11.03 1.79 10.50
N LEU A 279 10.52 2.80 11.20
CA LEU A 279 9.23 2.73 11.90
C LEU A 279 8.05 2.62 10.90
N ASP A 280 8.05 3.44 9.85
CA ASP A 280 7.03 3.43 8.80
C ASP A 280 6.99 2.08 8.05
N ASN A 281 8.13 1.38 7.95
CA ASN A 281 8.25 0.04 7.37
C ASN A 281 8.08 -1.09 8.41
N ALA A 282 7.67 -0.76 9.65
CA ALA A 282 7.48 -1.72 10.74
C ALA A 282 8.72 -2.58 11.09
N LEU A 283 9.93 -2.06 10.81
CA LEU A 283 11.20 -2.73 11.08
C LEU A 283 11.70 -2.51 12.51
N ILE A 284 11.23 -1.45 13.18
CA ILE A 284 11.47 -1.17 14.59
C ILE A 284 10.15 -0.84 15.29
N THR A 285 10.16 -0.86 16.62
CA THR A 285 9.00 -0.46 17.43
C THR A 285 8.93 1.05 17.65
N GLU A 286 7.73 1.57 17.94
CA GLU A 286 7.54 2.97 18.35
C GLU A 286 8.36 3.30 19.61
N ASP A 287 8.46 2.37 20.57
CA ASP A 287 9.24 2.56 21.79
C ASP A 287 10.74 2.74 21.50
N GLN A 288 11.30 1.95 20.57
CA GLN A 288 12.68 2.12 20.12
C GLN A 288 12.89 3.46 19.40
N ALA A 289 11.97 3.83 18.50
CA ALA A 289 12.05 5.11 17.80
C ALA A 289 11.98 6.29 18.79
N GLN A 290 11.07 6.25 19.76
CA GLN A 290 10.90 7.29 20.77
C GLN A 290 12.09 7.39 21.73
N ARG A 291 12.66 6.24 22.13
CA ARG A 291 13.91 6.19 22.92
C ARG A 291 15.05 6.86 22.15
N TYR A 292 15.27 6.47 20.89
CA TYR A 292 16.31 7.06 20.05
C TYR A 292 16.15 8.56 19.91
N ARG A 293 14.93 9.06 19.63
CA ARG A 293 14.63 10.49 19.50
C ARG A 293 14.88 11.28 20.79
N THR A 294 14.75 10.63 21.95
CA THR A 294 15.00 11.23 23.27
C THR A 294 16.50 11.33 23.56
N GLU A 295 17.26 10.29 23.21
CA GLU A 295 18.72 10.25 23.34
C GLU A 295 19.44 11.14 22.31
N HIS A 296 18.82 11.33 21.14
CA HIS A 296 19.32 12.12 20.01
C HIS A 296 18.34 13.26 19.70
N PRO A 297 18.22 14.28 20.59
CA PRO A 297 17.30 15.39 20.40
C PRO A 297 17.65 16.19 19.14
N ASP A 298 16.68 16.96 18.64
CA ASP A 298 16.91 17.86 17.51
C ASP A 298 18.05 18.86 17.86
N PRO A 299 19.14 18.90 17.08
CA PRO A 299 20.32 19.66 17.44
C PRO A 299 20.07 21.16 17.41
N ASP A 300 20.65 21.87 18.38
CA ASP A 300 20.68 23.34 18.40
C ASP A 300 21.58 23.90 17.30
N VAL A 301 21.21 25.08 16.81
CA VAL A 301 22.00 25.88 15.87
C VAL A 301 22.34 27.20 16.59
N PRO A 302 23.63 27.58 16.66
CA PRO A 302 24.08 28.79 17.32
C PRO A 302 23.73 30.08 16.56
#